data_AF-A0A2E4QZM6-F1
#
_entry.id   AF-A0A2E4QZM6-F1
#
_cell.length_a   1.000
_cell.length_b   1.000
_cell.length_c   1.000
_cell.angle_alpha   90.00
_cell.angle_beta   90.00
_cell.angle_gamma   90.00
#
_symmetry.space_group_name_H-M   'P 1'
#
loop_
_entity.id
_entity.type
_entity.pdbx_description
1 polymer ?
#
loop_
_entity_poly.entity_id
_entity_poly.type
_entity_poly.pdbx_seq_one_letter_code
_entity_poly.pdbx_strand_id
1 'polypeptide(L)' 'AWRMVIELVAGLGIGFGIGYGLDVLFGTIPVFLVAFTMLGFIAGVRTMLRSAKEIQEKQMAELAKDEEED' A
#
# COMPACT_ATOMS: atom_id res chain seq x y z
N ALA A 1 -4.47 0.65 -12.62
CA ALA A 1 -5.35 0.52 -11.44
C ALA A 1 -5.03 -0.69 -10.55
N TRP A 2 -4.79 -1.90 -11.10
CA TRP A 2 -4.59 -3.13 -10.30
C TRP A 2 -3.45 -3.07 -9.26
N ARG A 3 -2.32 -2.42 -9.59
CA ARG A 3 -1.17 -2.26 -8.68
C ARG A 3 -1.54 -1.55 -7.37
N MET A 4 -2.35 -0.49 -7.44
CA MET A 4 -2.79 0.28 -6.27
C MET A 4 -3.61 -0.57 -5.30
N VAL A 5 -4.45 -1.45 -5.84
CA VAL A 5 -5.25 -2.39 -5.03
C VAL A 5 -4.33 -3.40 -4.36
N ILE A 6 -3.37 -3.97 -5.09
CA ILE A 6 -2.41 -4.91 -4.53
C ILE A 6 -1.58 -4.25 -3.42
N GLU A 7 -1.15 -3.01 -3.59
CA GLU A 7 -0.38 -2.29 -2.57
C GLU A 7 -1.18 -2.09 -1.28
N LEU A 8 -2.47 -1.72 -1.39
CA LEU A 8 -3.34 -1.56 -0.24
C LEU A 8 -3.62 -2.92 0.44
N VAL A 9 -3.98 -3.94 -0.34
CA VAL A 9 -4.30 -5.28 0.16
C VAL A 9 -3.07 -5.96 0.75
N ALA A 10 -1.89 -5.78 0.16
CA ALA A 10 -0.64 -6.29 0.70
C ALA A 10 -0.31 -5.63 2.05
N GLY A 11 -0.43 -4.31 2.16
CA GLY A 11 -0.23 -3.60 3.43
C GLY A 11 -1.19 -4.08 4.53
N LEU A 12 -2.48 -4.20 4.20
CA LEU A 12 -3.50 -4.68 5.13
C LEU A 12 -3.32 -6.15 5.50
N GLY A 13 -3.00 -7.00 4.52
CA GLY A 13 -2.78 -8.44 4.71
C GLY A 13 -1.56 -8.74 5.58
N ILE A 14 -0.46 -7.99 5.40
CA ILE A 14 0.74 -8.10 6.25
C ILE A 14 0.41 -7.63 7.68
N GLY A 15 -0.25 -6.47 7.83
CA GLY A 15 -0.63 -5.95 9.14
C GLY A 15 -1.58 -6.89 9.90
N PHE A 16 -2.58 -7.43 9.21
CA PHE A 16 -3.51 -8.40 9.76
C PHE A 16 -2.81 -9.71 10.12
N GLY A 17 -1.99 -10.26 9.23
CA GLY A 17 -1.27 -11.53 9.46
C GLY A 17 -0.33 -11.45 10.67
N ILE A 18 0.44 -10.37 10.79
CA ILE A 18 1.33 -10.14 11.94
C ILE A 18 0.52 -9.93 13.21
N GLY A 19 -0.48 -9.05 13.17
CA GLY A 19 -1.28 -8.73 14.35
C GLY A 19 -2.06 -9.93 14.89
N TYR A 20 -2.67 -10.72 14.01
CA TYR A 20 -3.35 -11.96 14.38
C TYR A 20 -2.37 -13.01 14.92
N GLY A 21 -1.21 -13.20 14.28
CA GLY A 21 -0.19 -14.14 14.76
C GLY A 21 0.33 -13.80 16.15
N LEU A 22 0.60 -12.51 16.42
CA LEU A 22 1.02 -12.04 17.73
C LEU A 22 -0.08 -12.22 18.78
N ASP A 23 -1.31 -11.82 18.44
CA ASP A 23 -2.42 -11.97 19.38
C ASP A 23 -2.72 -13.43 19.73
N VAL A 24 -2.54 -14.38 18.81
CA VAL A 24 -2.67 -15.82 19.08
C VAL A 24 -1.53 -16.32 19.97
N LEU A 25 -0.29 -15.86 19.74
CA LEU A 25 0.87 -16.28 20.53
C LEU A 25 0.82 -15.76 21.96
N PHE A 26 0.37 -14.52 22.15
CA PHE A 26 0.34 -13.85 23.46
C PHE A 26 -1.04 -13.90 24.15
N GLY A 27 -2.09 -14.41 23.49
CA GLY A 27 -3.44 -14.46 24.02
C GLY A 27 -4.10 -13.08 24.17
N THR A 28 -3.66 -12.09 23.40
CA THR A 28 -4.06 -10.68 23.52
C THR A 28 -5.11 -10.24 22.48
N ILE A 29 -5.75 -11.17 21.77
CA ILE A 29 -6.78 -10.84 20.76
C ILE A 29 -7.78 -9.82 21.37
N PRO A 30 -7.98 -8.62 20.77
CA PRO A 30 -7.54 -8.16 19.44
C PRO A 30 -6.48 -7.02 19.45
N VAL A 31 -5.67 -6.88 20.49
CA VAL A 31 -4.82 -5.68 20.71
C VAL A 31 -3.78 -5.50 19.58
N PHE A 32 -2.96 -6.51 19.31
CA PHE A 32 -1.95 -6.42 18.25
C PHE A 32 -2.59 -6.44 16.87
N LEU A 33 -3.70 -7.15 16.68
CA LEU A 33 -4.46 -7.13 15.43
C LEU A 33 -4.86 -5.72 15.06
N VAL A 34 -5.46 -4.95 15.98
CA VAL A 34 -5.86 -3.56 15.69
C VAL A 34 -4.64 -2.68 15.42
N ALA A 35 -3.62 -2.76 16.27
CA ALA A 35 -2.41 -1.93 16.13
C ALA A 35 -1.71 -2.18 14.80
N PHE A 36 -1.41 -3.44 14.46
CA PHE A 36 -0.70 -3.79 13.23
C PHE A 36 -1.55 -3.63 11.97
N THR A 37 -2.87 -3.82 12.04
CA THR A 37 -3.75 -3.53 10.89
C THR A 37 -3.75 -2.05 10.56
N MET A 38 -3.78 -1.16 11.56
CA MET A 38 -3.68 0.29 11.34
C MET A 38 -2.32 0.67 10.73
N LEU A 39 -1.22 0.11 11.25
CA LEU A 39 0.12 0.32 10.68
C LEU A 39 0.23 -0.20 9.25
N GLY A 40 -0.31 -1.38 8.97
CA GLY A 40 -0.36 -2.00 7.65
C GLY A 40 -1.20 -1.19 6.65
N PHE A 41 -2.33 -0.63 7.10
CA PHE A 41 -3.15 0.27 6.30
C PHE A 41 -2.39 1.57 5.95
N ILE A 42 -1.76 2.22 6.94
CA ILE A 42 -0.96 3.43 6.72
C ILE A 42 0.17 3.14 5.72
N ALA A 43 0.86 2.01 5.88
CA ALA A 43 1.90 1.59 4.96
C ALA A 43 1.34 1.38 3.53
N GLY A 44 0.24 0.64 3.38
CA GLY A 44 -0.41 0.37 2.11
C GLY A 44 -0.84 1.63 1.36
N VAL A 45 -1.49 2.57 2.07
CA VAL A 45 -1.89 3.88 1.51
C VAL A 45 -0.66 4.68 1.06
N ARG A 46 0.42 4.68 1.84
CA ARG A 46 1.64 5.42 1.48
C ARG A 46 2.28 4.89 0.19
N THR A 47 2.33 3.57 0.00
CA THR A 47 2.80 2.96 -1.25
C THR A 47 1.89 3.30 -2.42
N MET A 48 0.57 3.18 -2.23
CA MET A 48 -0.41 3.53 -3.25
C MET A 48 -0.26 4.98 -3.73
N LEU A 49 -0.11 5.93 -2.81
CA LEU A 49 0.09 7.35 -3.13
C LEU A 49 1.40 7.61 -3.87
N ARG A 50 2.49 6.91 -3.50
CA ARG A 50 3.75 6.96 -4.24
C ARG A 50 3.56 6.45 -5.67
N SER A 51 2.91 5.29 -5.82
CA SER A 51 2.61 4.70 -7.12
C SER A 51 1.76 5.62 -8.00
N ALA A 52 0.77 6.31 -7.43
CA ALA A 52 -0.03 7.28 -8.17
C ALA A 52 0.81 8.43 -8.72
N LYS A 53 1.75 8.97 -7.93
CA LYS A 53 2.68 10.03 -8.36
C LYS A 53 3.60 9.56 -9.49
N GLU A 54 4.22 8.38 -9.34
CA GLU A 54 5.08 7.81 -10.38
C GLU A 54 4.35 7.59 -11.71
N ILE A 55 3.09 7.15 -11.65
CA ILE A 55 2.27 6.96 -12.86
C ILE A 55 2.00 8.32 -13.51
N GLN A 56 1.64 9.33 -12.72
CA GLN A 56 1.39 10.68 -13.23
C GLN A 56 2.65 11.30 -13.87
N GLU A 57 3.80 11.20 -13.22
CA GLU A 57 5.08 11.71 -13.76
C GLU A 57 5.45 11.03 -15.08
N LYS A 58 5.28 9.70 -15.17
CA LYS A 58 5.53 8.95 -16.40
C LYS A 58 4.61 9.38 -17.54
N GLN A 59 3.32 9.56 -17.24
CA GLN A 59 2.34 10.04 -18.23
C GLN A 59 2.68 11.43 -18.76
N MET A 60 3.10 12.35 -17.87
CA MET A 60 3.52 13.71 -18.30
C MET A 60 4.80 13.67 -19.15
N ALA A 61 5.77 12.83 -18.79
CA ALA A 61 7.01 12.69 -19.56
C ALA A 61 6.80 12.02 -20.93
N GLU A 62 5.81 11.14 -21.05
CA GLU A 62 5.42 10.52 -22.33
C GLU A 62 4.76 11.56 -23.24
N LEU A 63 3.81 12.34 -22.72
CA LEU A 63 3.17 13.44 -23.46
C LEU A 63 4.17 14.48 -23.99
N ALA A 64 5.16 14.87 -23.17
CA ALA A 64 6.18 15.85 -23.58
C ALA A 64 7.12 15.31 -24.67
N LYS A 65 7.31 13.99 -24.77
CA LYS A 65 8.10 13.38 -25.85
C LYS A 65 7.33 13.32 -27.15
N ASP A 66 6.04 12.99 -27.09
CA ASP A 66 5.17 12.98 -28.28
C ASP A 66 5.10 14.39 -28.90
N GLU A 67 5.08 15.46 -28.11
CA GLU A 67 5.12 16.86 -28.60
C GLU A 67 6.47 17.28 -29.23
N GLU A 68 7.59 16.63 -28.88
CA GLU A 68 8.91 16.94 -29.45
C GLU A 68 9.21 16.14 -30.74
N GLU A 69 8.53 15.01 -30.98
CA GLU A 69 8.67 14.18 -32.19
C GLU A 69 7.79 14.63 -33.38
N ASP A 70 6.75 15.44 -33.14
CA ASP A 70 5.87 16.05 -34.15
C ASP A 70 6.39 17.40 -34.70
#